data_AF-A0A8J2VVG7-F1
#
_entry.id   AF-A0A8J2VVG7-F1
#
_cell.length_a   1.000
_cell.length_b   1.000
_cell.length_c   1.000
_cell.angle_alpha   90.00
_cell.angle_beta   90.00
_cell.angle_gamma   90.00
#
_symmetry.space_group_name_H-M   'P 1'
#
loop_
_entity.id
_entity.type
_entity.pdbx_description
1 polymer ?
#
loop_
_entity_poly.entity_id
_entity_poly.type
_entity_poly.pdbx_seq_one_letter_code
_entity_poly.pdbx_strand_id
1 'polypeptide(L)'
;MCHFLLGLPWDWAFLLGSIFAAVSPAVIVPCLFRLREKGYGVSKGIPTLVLAVSGIDDAASVAVFGIITSTMFSNASLTTSLIQGPLSVVFAGIAFGCVMWLFVKIHSRKK
;
A
#
# COMPACT_ATOMS: atom_id res chain seq x y z
N MET A 1 14.54 -12.03 7.92
CA MET A 1 15.39 -13.04 7.26
C MET A 1 16.53 -12.44 6.45
N CYS A 2 16.35 -11.29 5.76
CA CYS A 2 17.41 -10.69 4.93
C CYS A 2 18.68 -10.30 5.71
N HIS A 3 18.56 -9.85 6.96
CA HIS A 3 19.73 -9.59 7.83
C HIS A 3 20.57 -10.86 8.06
N PHE A 4 19.91 -12.00 8.34
CA PHE A 4 20.57 -13.26 8.64
C PHE A 4 21.08 -14.00 7.38
N LEU A 5 20.42 -13.87 6.23
CA LEU A 5 20.80 -14.53 4.98
C LEU A 5 21.81 -13.74 4.15
N LEU A 6 21.71 -12.41 4.12
CA LEU A 6 22.48 -11.54 3.22
C LEU A 6 23.45 -10.61 3.97
N GLY A 7 23.46 -10.64 5.31
CA GLY A 7 24.30 -9.76 6.12
C GLY A 7 23.96 -8.27 6.01
N LEU A 8 22.77 -7.94 5.48
CA LEU A 8 22.33 -6.55 5.28
C LEU A 8 22.03 -5.86 6.60
N PRO A 9 22.34 -4.55 6.76
CA PRO A 9 21.92 -3.78 7.94
C PRO A 9 20.41 -3.84 8.15
N TRP A 10 19.95 -3.67 9.40
CA TRP A 10 18.53 -3.75 9.74
C TRP A 10 17.66 -2.81 8.91
N ASP A 11 18.12 -1.59 8.67
CA ASP A 11 17.38 -0.59 7.88
C ASP A 11 17.12 -1.07 6.44
N TRP A 12 18.14 -1.59 5.78
CA TRP A 12 18.03 -2.17 4.44
C TRP A 12 17.20 -3.44 4.41
N ALA A 13 17.25 -4.25 5.47
CA ALA A 13 16.45 -5.45 5.59
C ALA A 13 14.94 -5.13 5.71
N PHE A 14 14.58 -4.11 6.48
CA PHE A 14 13.20 -3.64 6.59
C PHE A 14 12.70 -3.01 5.29
N LEU A 15 13.53 -2.20 4.64
CA LEU A 15 13.23 -1.60 3.35
C LEU A 15 12.95 -2.67 2.29
N LEU A 16 13.82 -3.68 2.20
CA LEU A 16 13.66 -4.80 1.29
C LEU A 16 12.37 -5.57 1.61
N GLY A 17 12.09 -5.80 2.89
CA GLY A 17 10.85 -6.44 3.34
C GLY A 17 9.60 -5.70 2.88
N SER A 18 9.56 -4.36 2.97
CA SER A 18 8.40 -3.56 2.52
C SER A 18 8.16 -3.65 1.01
N ILE A 19 9.20 -3.83 0.20
CA ILE A 19 9.07 -3.98 -1.25
C ILE A 19 8.51 -5.36 -1.60
N PHE A 20 9.00 -6.40 -0.93
CA PHE A 20 8.58 -7.78 -1.17
C PHE A 20 7.19 -8.11 -0.61
N ALA A 21 6.70 -7.34 0.36
CA ALA A 21 5.38 -7.56 0.96
C ALA A 21 4.22 -7.23 0.01
N ALA A 22 4.41 -6.27 -0.91
CA ALA A 22 3.35 -5.81 -1.81
C ALA A 22 2.94 -6.88 -2.82
N VAL A 23 1.63 -7.12 -2.96
CA VAL A 23 1.06 -8.06 -3.92
C VAL A 23 0.70 -7.35 -5.23
N SER A 24 1.17 -7.86 -6.37
CA SER A 24 0.88 -7.24 -7.67
C SER A 24 -0.58 -7.43 -8.15
N PRO A 25 -1.44 -6.38 -8.18
CA PRO A 25 -2.84 -6.49 -8.60
C PRO A 25 -2.97 -6.90 -10.07
N ALA A 26 -2.00 -6.54 -10.91
CA ALA A 26 -1.98 -6.85 -12.34
C ALA A 26 -2.02 -8.36 -12.63
N VAL A 27 -1.52 -9.19 -11.70
CA VAL A 27 -1.52 -10.64 -11.84
C VAL A 27 -2.77 -11.27 -11.23
N ILE A 28 -3.24 -10.75 -10.09
CA ILE A 28 -4.42 -11.28 -9.38
C ILE A 28 -5.72 -10.95 -10.11
N VAL A 29 -5.84 -9.74 -10.67
CA VAL A 29 -7.08 -9.26 -11.31
C VAL A 29 -7.52 -10.20 -12.46
N PRO A 30 -6.69 -10.54 -13.46
CA PRO A 30 -7.09 -11.47 -14.52
C PRO A 30 -7.46 -12.86 -13.99
N CYS A 31 -6.71 -13.37 -13.01
CA CYS A 31 -6.98 -14.66 -12.38
C CYS A 31 -8.36 -14.69 -11.69
N LEU A 32 -8.70 -13.62 -10.97
CA LEU A 32 -9.98 -13.48 -10.26
C LEU A 32 -11.16 -13.32 -11.23
N PHE A 33 -10.99 -12.61 -12.35
CA PHE A 33 -12.01 -12.54 -13.41
C PHE A 33 -12.30 -13.92 -14.00
N ARG A 34 -11.26 -14.70 -14.32
CA ARG A 34 -11.41 -16.07 -14.84
C ARG A 34 -12.09 -17.01 -13.83
N LEU A 35 -11.86 -16.83 -12.53
CA LEU A 35 -12.51 -17.61 -11.48
C LEU A 35 -13.99 -17.22 -11.32
N ARG A 36 -14.28 -15.92 -11.43
CA ARG A 36 -15.66 -15.38 -11.42
C ARG A 36 -16.48 -15.91 -12.58
N GLU A 37 -15.93 -15.95 -13.80
CA GLU A 37 -16.61 -16.49 -14.99
C GLU A 37 -16.99 -17.96 -14.83
N LYS A 38 -16.17 -18.73 -14.09
CA LYS A 38 -16.43 -20.14 -13.76
C LYS A 38 -17.40 -20.32 -12.58
N GLY A 39 -17.91 -19.24 -11.98
CA GLY A 39 -18.84 -19.29 -10.86
C GLY A 39 -18.22 -19.58 -9.49
N TYR A 40 -16.89 -19.71 -9.38
CA TYR A 40 -16.23 -20.03 -8.11
C TYR A 40 -16.20 -18.82 -7.18
N GLY A 41 -16.73 -18.98 -5.96
CA GLY A 41 -16.64 -17.96 -4.89
C GLY A 41 -17.47 -16.69 -5.12
N VAL A 42 -18.25 -16.61 -6.20
CA VAL A 42 -19.07 -15.44 -6.55
C VAL A 42 -20.18 -15.20 -5.54
N SER A 43 -20.86 -16.26 -5.08
CA SER A 43 -21.90 -16.19 -4.05
C SER A 43 -21.40 -15.61 -2.72
N LYS A 44 -20.11 -15.78 -2.42
CA LYS A 44 -19.46 -15.29 -1.19
C LYS A 44 -18.69 -13.99 -1.41
N GLY A 45 -18.69 -13.43 -2.62
CA GLY A 45 -18.00 -12.18 -2.94
C GLY A 45 -16.47 -12.24 -2.80
N ILE A 46 -15.88 -13.45 -2.76
CA ILE A 46 -14.44 -13.66 -2.53
C ILE A 46 -13.59 -12.88 -3.55
N PRO A 47 -13.89 -12.92 -4.87
CA PRO A 47 -13.10 -12.16 -5.84
C PRO A 47 -13.12 -10.64 -5.58
N THR A 48 -14.25 -10.09 -5.17
CA THR A 48 -14.39 -8.66 -4.86
C THR A 48 -13.63 -8.29 -3.58
N LEU A 49 -13.70 -9.14 -2.55
CA LEU A 49 -12.96 -8.93 -1.31
C LEU A 49 -11.45 -8.97 -1.54
N VAL A 50 -10.94 -9.95 -2.29
CA VAL A 50 -9.51 -10.04 -2.60
C VAL A 50 -9.03 -8.85 -3.42
N LEU A 51 -9.83 -8.37 -4.38
CA LEU A 51 -9.52 -7.14 -5.13
C LEU A 51 -9.46 -5.91 -4.21
N ALA A 52 -10.39 -5.78 -3.28
CA ALA A 52 -10.40 -4.66 -2.32
C ALA A 52 -9.18 -4.71 -1.38
N VAL A 53 -8.85 -5.90 -0.86
CA VAL A 53 -7.71 -6.10 0.03
C VAL A 53 -6.38 -5.86 -0.69
N SER A 54 -6.25 -6.27 -1.95
CA SER A 54 -5.04 -6.02 -2.76
C SER A 54 -4.73 -4.53 -2.91
N GLY A 55 -5.74 -3.66 -3.07
CA GLY A 55 -5.51 -2.22 -3.13
C GLY A 55 -5.06 -1.62 -1.79
N ILE A 56 -5.54 -2.16 -0.67
CA ILE A 56 -5.13 -1.74 0.68
C ILE A 56 -3.69 -2.19 0.95
N ASP A 57 -3.33 -3.41 0.55
CA ASP A 57 -1.99 -3.98 0.70
C ASP A 57 -0.92 -3.13 -0.03
N ASP A 58 -1.19 -2.75 -1.28
CA ASP A 58 -0.30 -1.89 -2.06
C ASP A 58 -0.11 -0.52 -1.37
N ALA A 59 -1.20 0.12 -0.93
CA ALA A 59 -1.14 1.41 -0.26
C ALA A 59 -0.37 1.34 1.07
N ALA A 60 -0.58 0.28 1.86
CA ALA A 60 0.12 0.06 3.11
C ALA A 60 1.61 -0.19 2.88
N SER A 61 1.97 -1.01 1.89
CA SER A 61 3.36 -1.31 1.54
C SER A 61 4.13 -0.07 1.10
N VAL A 62 3.52 0.78 0.27
CA VAL A 62 4.11 2.08 -0.13
C VAL A 62 4.26 3.03 1.07
N ALA A 63 3.29 3.07 1.98
CA ALA A 63 3.36 3.90 3.18
C ALA A 63 4.53 3.47 4.09
N VAL A 64 4.66 2.17 4.35
CA VAL A 64 5.76 1.61 5.17
C VAL A 64 7.12 1.87 4.51
N PHE A 65 7.22 1.68 3.19
CA PHE A 65 8.42 2.02 2.42
C PHE A 65 8.81 3.50 2.59
N GLY A 66 7.83 4.41 2.49
CA GLY A 66 8.04 5.85 2.70
C GLY A 66 8.55 6.19 4.11
N ILE A 67 8.03 5.51 5.15
CA ILE A 67 8.46 5.73 6.54
C ILE A 67 9.90 5.25 6.75
N ILE A 68 10.25 4.07 6.24
CA ILE A 68 11.59 3.49 6.38
C ILE A 68 12.61 4.36 5.62
N THR A 69 12.32 4.73 4.37
CA THR A 69 13.20 5.62 3.59
C THR A 69 13.38 6.98 4.26
N SER A 70 12.31 7.58 4.77
CA SER A 70 12.37 8.84 5.51
C SER A 70 13.25 8.71 6.76
N THR A 71 13.16 7.61 7.49
CA THR A 71 13.97 7.37 8.70
C THR A 71 15.45 7.15 8.35
N MET A 72 15.74 6.49 7.22
CA MET A 72 17.11 6.21 6.77
C MET A 72 17.88 7.47 6.32
N PHE A 73 17.20 8.42 5.66
CA PHE A 73 17.84 9.62 5.12
C PHE A 73 17.62 10.88 5.98
N SER A 74 16.85 10.79 7.06
CA SER A 74 16.63 11.91 7.99
C SER A 74 17.81 12.07 8.95
N ASN A 75 18.29 13.31 9.10
CA ASN A 75 19.33 13.69 10.07
C ASN A 75 18.73 14.11 11.44
N ALA A 76 17.41 14.04 11.61
CA ALA A 76 16.71 14.45 12.83
C ALA A 76 16.48 13.27 13.79
N SER A 77 16.25 13.57 15.08
CA SER A 77 15.97 12.60 16.13
C SER A 77 15.01 11.49 15.67
N LEU A 78 15.41 10.23 15.87
CA LEU A 78 14.69 9.04 15.43
C LEU A 78 13.21 9.07 15.84
N THR A 79 12.91 9.55 17.05
CA THR A 79 11.55 9.65 17.61
C THR A 79 10.65 10.64 16.86
N THR A 80 11.16 11.78 16.41
CA THR A 80 10.35 12.75 15.66
C THR A 80 10.12 12.27 14.23
N SER A 81 11.11 11.64 13.60
CA SER A 81 11.00 11.09 12.23
C SER A 81 10.02 9.91 12.18
N LEU A 82 10.05 9.04 13.20
CA LEU A 82 9.13 7.88 13.32
C LEU A 82 7.68 8.28 13.58
N ILE A 83 7.41 9.38 14.26
CA ILE A 83 6.05 9.86 14.53
C ILE A 83 5.53 10.67 13.34
N GLN A 84 6.37 11.53 12.76
CA GLN A 84 5.97 12.41 11.67
C GLN A 84 5.79 11.64 10.34
N GLY A 85 6.54 10.56 10.11
CA GLY A 85 6.38 9.70 8.94
C GLY A 85 4.93 9.18 8.78
N PRO A 86 4.42 8.36 9.72
CA PRO A 86 3.05 7.85 9.69
C PRO A 86 2.01 8.96 9.71
N LEU A 87 2.18 10.01 10.53
CA LEU A 87 1.23 11.14 10.57
C LEU A 87 1.15 11.84 9.22
N SER A 88 2.28 12.09 8.55
CA SER A 88 2.28 12.77 7.25
C SER A 88 1.57 11.94 6.18
N VAL A 89 1.83 10.63 6.12
CA VAL A 89 1.20 9.76 5.12
C VAL A 89 -0.30 9.63 5.39
N VAL A 90 -0.71 9.48 6.66
CA VAL A 90 -2.13 9.34 7.02
C VAL A 90 -2.88 10.66 6.84
N PHE A 91 -2.42 11.76 7.44
CA PHE A 91 -3.13 13.03 7.38
C PHE A 91 -3.05 13.69 6.00
N ALA A 92 -1.86 13.75 5.38
CA ALA A 92 -1.73 14.32 4.04
C ALA A 92 -2.36 13.40 2.98
N GLY A 93 -2.24 12.07 3.14
CA GLY A 93 -2.86 11.11 2.24
C GLY A 93 -4.39 11.14 2.30
N ILE A 94 -4.99 11.18 3.50
CA ILE A 94 -6.44 11.30 3.65
C ILE A 94 -6.92 12.66 3.13
N ALA A 95 -6.23 13.76 3.47
CA ALA A 95 -6.60 15.08 2.98
C ALA A 95 -6.55 15.15 1.45
N PHE A 96 -5.47 14.68 0.84
CA PHE A 96 -5.31 14.63 -0.61
C PHE A 96 -6.34 13.72 -1.28
N GLY A 97 -6.60 12.54 -0.70
CA GLY A 97 -7.62 11.61 -1.14
C GLY A 97 -9.04 12.21 -1.12
N CYS A 98 -9.39 12.92 -0.05
CA CYS A 98 -10.66 13.64 0.06
C CYS A 98 -10.79 14.75 -0.99
N VAL A 99 -9.73 15.53 -1.22
CA VAL A 99 -9.71 16.58 -2.26
C VAL A 99 -9.90 15.98 -3.65
N MET A 100 -9.17 14.92 -3.97
CA MET A 100 -9.29 14.24 -5.27
C MET A 100 -10.67 13.60 -5.45
N TRP A 101 -11.24 13.03 -4.39
CA TRP A 101 -12.61 12.49 -4.43
C TRP A 101 -13.64 13.58 -4.71
N LEU A 102 -13.53 14.75 -4.08
CA LEU A 102 -14.40 15.90 -4.36
C LEU A 102 -14.25 16.37 -5.81
N PHE A 103 -13.02 16.42 -6.33
CA PHE A 103 -12.76 16.81 -7.72
C PHE A 103 -13.41 15.85 -8.72
N VAL A 104 -13.26 14.53 -8.51
CA VAL A 104 -13.91 13.49 -9.33
C VAL A 104 -15.43 13.60 -9.23
N LYS A 105 -15.98 13.82 -8.04
CA LYS A 105 -17.42 13.97 -7.82
C LYS A 105 -17.99 15.19 -8.55
N ILE A 106 -17.27 16.31 -8.56
CA ILE A 106 -17.65 17.53 -9.29
C ILE A 106 -17.60 17.28 -10.81
N HIS A 107 -16.57 16.60 -11.31
CA HIS A 107 -16.45 16.29 -12.74
C HIS A 107 -17.49 15.28 -13.22
N SER A 108 -17.80 14.26 -12.42
CA SER A 108 -18.83 13.25 -12.72
C SER A 108 -20.26 13.79 -12.67
N ARG A 109 -20.49 14.97 -12.06
CA ARG A 109 -21.80 15.64 -12.04
C ARG A 109 -22.05 16.52 -13.28
N LYS A 110 -21.04 16.74 -14.13
CA LYS A 110 -21.15 17.50 -15.40
C LYS A 110 -21.40 16.62 -16.63
N LYS A 111 -21.44 15.29 -16.47
CA LYS A 111 -21.98 14.33 -17.45
C LYS A 111 -23.32 13.83 -16.95
#